data_AF-A0A8H6XLX7-F1
#
_entry.id   AF-A0A8H6XLX7-F1
#
_cell.length_a   1.000
_cell.length_b   1.000
_cell.length_c   1.000
_cell.angle_alpha   90.00
_cell.angle_beta   90.00
_cell.angle_gamma   90.00
#
_symmetry.space_group_name_H-M   'P 1'
#
loop_
_entity.id
_entity.type
_entity.pdbx_description
1 polymer ?
#
loop_
_entity_poly.entity_id
_entity_poly.type
_entity_poly.pdbx_seq_one_letter_code
_entity_poly.pdbx_strand_id
1 'polypeptide(L)'
;MAALGGELDDFPFRRLVPLRLSSAPRRFSCPHASAVLDGPFDTFTSTLSSFQSRPLVSVPLPSSFSSAFAAFGRPSQDHVSSFVSCKTSAVPHLNSNPVHPSPLLSDLAVPSRAGTSLGLSSLFSTSCLDIGGDPFDISLPTAPRQAKPTSHWPGFPPPRPRSASPPRRYALADLSNDAQREPPYASDCPASSSRNPDPHIALLDVRRAAALTLPEKSSRRPKRGNELQPSTFRPHVPADRRILLWTSPHSLATHSAMQLAGINLLMQARIFEGLLLAHVPETRESYGAGLLRFHQFCDREGIGEAARMPADRFLLAAFVAQAIGTCTGKCIRNWLNGLRLWHIFNDAAWHGDEGWLPALKKAADKGGIPFKRPPRGPITREHLRALRASLDLNTPFGAAVWAAALATFWGCRRLGEMLIRSAAKFSTLRDTCRSTRISRSSVNGHAVLAIHLVWTKTRGTEGGECFLTAIIGVDADLCPVMAVENHERINHSPPADTPLFAFRSSSGWKHLHKDLFLRSSSAVFNSAALDLVFGHSYRIGGSLELLSAGVAPEVIMKLGGWSSLCFLIYWRRLEKILPLAITRAWDARIREFAAAHGHPADVDALSFDD
;
A
#
# COMPACT_ATOMS: atom_id res chain seq x y z
N MET A 1 -45.34 22.10 -60.39
CA MET A 1 -45.42 20.88 -61.24
C MET A 1 -44.38 19.93 -60.66
N ALA A 2 -44.75 18.87 -59.92
CA ALA A 2 -45.32 17.58 -60.38
C ALA A 2 -44.21 16.65 -60.91
N ALA A 3 -44.12 15.34 -60.61
CA ALA A 3 -44.92 14.38 -59.80
C ALA A 3 -44.08 13.07 -59.61
N LEU A 4 -44.32 12.07 -58.74
CA LEU A 4 -45.26 11.81 -57.61
C LEU A 4 -44.73 10.60 -56.76
N GLY A 5 -45.27 10.40 -55.54
CA GLY A 5 -45.09 9.18 -54.70
C GLY A 5 -43.84 9.16 -53.79
N GLY A 6 -43.83 8.60 -52.57
CA GLY A 6 -44.79 7.73 -51.84
C GLY A 6 -44.13 6.38 -51.52
N GLU A 7 -44.15 5.80 -50.30
CA GLU A 7 -44.89 6.06 -49.04
C GLU A 7 -44.12 5.51 -47.80
N LEU A 8 -44.48 5.99 -46.59
CA LEU A 8 -44.51 5.34 -45.24
C LEU A 8 -43.34 4.43 -44.75
N ASP A 9 -42.84 4.48 -43.51
CA ASP A 9 -43.06 5.35 -42.32
C ASP A 9 -41.70 5.45 -41.53
N ASP A 10 -41.47 5.65 -40.22
CA ASP A 10 -42.22 5.67 -38.94
C ASP A 10 -41.60 6.75 -37.99
N PHE A 11 -42.12 6.91 -36.77
CA PHE A 11 -41.92 8.07 -35.90
C PHE A 11 -40.60 8.13 -35.06
N PRO A 12 -40.12 9.36 -34.72
CA PRO A 12 -38.85 9.57 -34.02
C PRO A 12 -38.97 9.83 -32.50
N PHE A 13 -37.81 9.82 -31.83
CA PHE A 13 -37.62 10.25 -30.44
C PHE A 13 -38.20 11.65 -30.14
N ARG A 14 -38.86 11.82 -28.98
CA ARG A 14 -39.06 13.14 -28.33
C ARG A 14 -38.63 13.13 -26.86
N ARG A 15 -38.12 14.28 -26.40
CA ARG A 15 -37.71 14.55 -25.01
C ARG A 15 -38.93 14.85 -24.14
N LEU A 16 -38.84 14.51 -22.85
CA LEU A 16 -39.65 15.13 -21.79
C LEU A 16 -38.79 15.55 -20.59
N VAL A 17 -39.31 16.50 -19.82
CA VAL A 17 -38.63 17.29 -18.76
C VAL A 17 -39.24 16.92 -17.39
N PRO A 18 -38.48 16.90 -16.28
CA PRO A 18 -38.93 16.26 -15.04
C PRO A 18 -39.93 17.08 -14.22
N LEU A 19 -40.85 16.38 -13.55
CA LEU A 19 -41.81 16.93 -12.59
C LEU A 19 -41.26 16.95 -11.14
N ARG A 20 -41.69 17.96 -10.37
CA ARG A 20 -41.58 18.05 -8.90
C ARG A 20 -42.96 18.32 -8.31
N LEU A 21 -43.32 17.66 -7.20
CA LEU A 21 -44.48 18.01 -6.36
C LEU A 21 -44.22 17.71 -4.86
N SER A 22 -45.16 18.12 -4.00
CA SER A 22 -45.06 18.15 -2.53
C SER A 22 -46.47 18.23 -1.89
N SER A 23 -46.70 18.25 -0.56
CA SER A 23 -45.82 18.42 0.61
C SER A 23 -46.40 17.86 1.92
N ALA A 24 -45.50 17.55 2.86
CA ALA A 24 -45.69 17.52 4.33
C ALA A 24 -46.58 16.41 4.97
N PRO A 25 -46.27 15.99 6.22
CA PRO A 25 -47.10 15.08 7.02
C PRO A 25 -48.07 15.82 7.97
N ARG A 26 -49.07 15.10 8.51
CA ARG A 26 -49.95 15.59 9.59
C ARG A 26 -49.59 14.98 10.95
N ARG A 27 -49.89 15.70 12.04
CA ARG A 27 -49.87 15.26 13.45
C ARG A 27 -51.28 15.40 14.05
N PHE A 28 -51.60 14.59 15.07
CA PHE A 28 -52.62 14.69 16.14
C PHE A 28 -52.97 13.23 16.56
N SER A 29 -53.30 12.87 17.80
CA SER A 29 -52.91 13.35 19.14
C SER A 29 -53.17 12.23 20.17
N CYS A 30 -52.69 12.35 21.42
CA CYS A 30 -52.90 11.37 22.51
C CYS A 30 -54.28 11.55 23.20
N PRO A 31 -54.77 10.57 23.97
CA PRO A 31 -54.72 10.72 25.43
C PRO A 31 -54.37 9.44 26.23
N HIS A 32 -54.23 9.59 27.55
CA HIS A 32 -53.87 8.54 28.52
C HIS A 32 -54.96 7.51 28.81
N ALA A 33 -54.53 6.35 29.30
CA ALA A 33 -55.16 5.66 30.44
C ALA A 33 -54.06 5.07 31.35
N SER A 34 -54.31 4.96 32.65
CA SER A 34 -53.38 4.36 33.62
C SER A 34 -54.15 3.41 34.54
N ALA A 35 -53.61 2.21 34.74
CA ALA A 35 -54.03 1.30 35.80
C ALA A 35 -52.86 0.38 36.18
N VAL A 36 -52.79 0.02 37.47
CA VAL A 36 -51.90 -0.98 38.06
C VAL A 36 -52.76 -2.16 38.50
N LEU A 37 -52.24 -3.39 38.51
CA LEU A 37 -52.53 -4.44 39.51
C LEU A 37 -51.61 -5.66 39.32
N ASP A 38 -51.58 -6.51 40.34
CA ASP A 38 -50.58 -7.57 40.58
C ASP A 38 -50.79 -8.91 39.84
N GLY A 39 -49.85 -9.86 40.01
CA GLY A 39 -50.01 -11.29 39.65
C GLY A 39 -50.64 -12.11 40.79
N PRO A 40 -50.33 -13.42 40.99
CA PRO A 40 -49.41 -14.31 40.26
C PRO A 40 -50.03 -15.71 39.91
N PHE A 41 -49.28 -16.81 40.09
CA PHE A 41 -49.61 -18.27 39.99
C PHE A 41 -49.50 -19.02 38.62
N ASP A 42 -48.36 -19.72 38.50
CA ASP A 42 -48.16 -21.19 38.40
C ASP A 42 -48.77 -22.11 37.31
N THR A 43 -47.84 -22.92 36.78
CA THR A 43 -47.92 -24.33 36.32
C THR A 43 -49.22 -24.92 35.75
N PHE A 44 -49.09 -25.54 34.57
CA PHE A 44 -49.61 -26.91 34.38
C PHE A 44 -48.70 -27.75 33.47
N THR A 45 -48.59 -29.05 33.76
CA THR A 45 -47.84 -30.06 32.99
C THR A 45 -48.78 -31.03 32.29
N SER A 46 -48.46 -31.45 31.06
CA SER A 46 -49.01 -32.68 30.47
C SER A 46 -48.02 -33.34 29.52
N THR A 47 -47.93 -34.67 29.59
CA THR A 47 -46.89 -35.52 28.95
C THR A 47 -47.53 -36.47 27.90
N LEU A 48 -46.71 -37.34 27.27
CA LEU A 48 -47.09 -38.45 26.35
C LEU A 48 -47.45 -38.00 24.91
N SER A 49 -47.13 -38.71 23.82
CA SER A 49 -46.22 -39.85 23.49
C SER A 49 -45.99 -39.81 21.94
N SER A 50 -45.29 -40.65 21.17
CA SER A 50 -44.29 -41.77 21.26
C SER A 50 -43.78 -42.01 19.80
N PHE A 51 -42.97 -43.00 19.37
CA PHE A 51 -42.30 -44.17 19.97
C PHE A 51 -40.83 -44.23 19.42
N GLN A 52 -40.25 -45.41 19.13
CA GLN A 52 -38.83 -45.56 18.77
C GLN A 52 -38.51 -46.85 17.96
N SER A 53 -37.60 -46.76 16.97
CA SER A 53 -36.63 -47.81 16.50
C SER A 53 -37.00 -48.91 15.45
N ARG A 54 -36.02 -49.17 14.54
CA ARG A 54 -35.54 -50.49 13.98
C ARG A 54 -36.38 -51.19 12.84
N PRO A 55 -35.87 -52.24 12.13
CA PRO A 55 -34.62 -52.28 11.30
C PRO A 55 -34.67 -53.20 10.01
N LEU A 56 -33.50 -53.44 9.38
CA LEU A 56 -33.07 -54.60 8.52
C LEU A 56 -33.60 -54.81 7.07
N VAL A 57 -32.64 -54.98 6.12
CA VAL A 57 -32.44 -56.12 5.17
C VAL A 57 -30.93 -56.20 4.84
N SER A 58 -30.37 -57.35 4.41
CA SER A 58 -28.91 -57.56 4.25
C SER A 58 -28.50 -58.70 3.29
N VAL A 59 -27.21 -58.76 2.88
CA VAL A 59 -26.45 -59.93 2.34
C VAL A 59 -26.78 -60.32 0.87
N PRO A 60 -25.84 -60.86 0.02
CA PRO A 60 -24.62 -61.62 0.37
C PRO A 60 -23.24 -61.18 -0.20
N LEU A 61 -22.25 -61.96 0.28
CA LEU A 61 -20.80 -62.07 0.04
C LEU A 61 -20.50 -62.99 -1.21
N PRO A 62 -19.25 -63.36 -1.65
CA PRO A 62 -18.10 -63.73 -0.79
C PRO A 62 -16.61 -63.54 -1.24
N SER A 63 -15.76 -63.41 -0.20
CA SER A 63 -14.36 -63.87 0.04
C SER A 63 -13.38 -64.30 -1.08
N SER A 64 -12.08 -63.95 -0.88
CA SER A 64 -11.00 -64.94 -0.60
C SER A 64 -9.64 -64.33 -0.14
N PHE A 65 -9.03 -64.95 0.89
CA PHE A 65 -7.59 -65.10 1.29
C PHE A 65 -6.53 -63.99 1.00
N SER A 66 -5.72 -63.50 1.96
CA SER A 66 -4.61 -64.13 2.75
C SER A 66 -3.31 -64.40 1.96
N SER A 67 -2.08 -64.26 2.50
CA SER A 67 -1.65 -63.88 3.87
C SER A 67 -0.15 -63.50 3.97
N ALA A 68 0.21 -62.75 5.02
CA ALA A 68 1.47 -62.74 5.81
C ALA A 68 2.87 -62.64 5.12
N PHE A 69 3.73 -61.75 5.64
CA PHE A 69 4.84 -62.13 6.54
C PHE A 69 5.42 -60.92 7.33
N ALA A 70 6.21 -61.20 8.37
CA ALA A 70 6.98 -60.24 9.18
C ALA A 70 8.51 -60.50 8.99
N ALA A 71 9.50 -59.83 9.61
CA ALA A 71 9.55 -59.00 10.82
C ALA A 71 10.84 -58.13 10.90
N PHE A 72 10.96 -57.36 12.01
CA PHE A 72 12.15 -56.66 12.55
C PHE A 72 12.78 -55.46 11.80
N GLY A 73 13.15 -54.42 12.57
CA GLY A 73 13.98 -53.29 12.10
C GLY A 73 13.57 -51.89 12.60
N ARG A 74 14.13 -51.44 13.72
CA ARG A 74 14.30 -50.01 14.12
C ARG A 74 15.82 -49.77 14.30
N PRO A 75 16.39 -48.54 14.19
CA PRO A 75 15.79 -47.27 14.64
C PRO A 75 16.06 -45.99 13.80
N SER A 76 15.61 -44.85 14.36
CA SER A 76 16.14 -43.46 14.27
C SER A 76 16.19 -42.68 12.94
N GLN A 77 15.46 -41.54 12.94
CA GLN A 77 15.87 -40.16 12.56
C GLN A 77 16.46 -39.87 11.16
N ASP A 78 16.19 -38.75 10.47
CA ASP A 78 15.18 -37.69 10.67
C ASP A 78 14.98 -36.90 9.33
N HIS A 79 14.12 -35.86 9.34
CA HIS A 79 13.87 -34.88 8.26
C HIS A 79 13.05 -35.32 7.02
N VAL A 80 11.80 -34.85 6.94
CA VAL A 80 11.12 -34.50 5.67
C VAL A 80 10.37 -33.18 5.84
N SER A 81 10.48 -32.28 4.86
CA SER A 81 9.76 -31.01 4.78
C SER A 81 8.36 -31.18 4.16
N SER A 82 7.32 -30.57 4.73
CA SER A 82 5.93 -30.67 4.25
C SER A 82 5.48 -29.49 3.37
N PHE A 83 5.05 -29.79 2.14
CA PHE A 83 4.36 -28.87 1.23
C PHE A 83 2.84 -28.88 1.47
N VAL A 84 2.20 -27.72 1.31
CA VAL A 84 0.76 -27.58 1.00
C VAL A 84 0.66 -26.42 -0.01
N SER A 85 0.61 -26.66 -1.33
CA SER A 85 -0.49 -27.23 -2.13
C SER A 85 -1.69 -26.27 -2.28
N CYS A 86 -1.98 -25.88 -3.52
CA CYS A 86 -3.20 -25.18 -3.92
C CYS A 86 -3.65 -25.70 -5.30
N LYS A 87 -4.96 -25.80 -5.53
CA LYS A 87 -5.54 -26.55 -6.67
C LYS A 87 -5.82 -25.64 -7.88
N THR A 88 -5.69 -26.20 -9.08
CA THR A 88 -6.19 -25.66 -10.35
C THR A 88 -6.89 -26.75 -11.15
N SER A 89 -8.02 -26.43 -11.78
CA SER A 89 -8.79 -27.39 -12.60
C SER A 89 -8.26 -27.48 -14.04
N ALA A 90 -8.40 -28.66 -14.65
CA ALA A 90 -8.36 -28.87 -16.11
C ALA A 90 -9.71 -28.44 -16.76
N VAL A 91 -10.04 -28.61 -18.05
CA VAL A 91 -9.66 -29.55 -19.13
C VAL A 91 -10.03 -28.91 -20.51
N PRO A 92 -9.89 -29.58 -21.68
CA PRO A 92 -8.72 -30.12 -22.40
C PRO A 92 -8.44 -29.36 -23.73
N HIS A 93 -7.48 -29.82 -24.55
CA HIS A 93 -7.72 -30.18 -25.96
C HIS A 93 -6.63 -31.15 -26.49
N LEU A 94 -6.71 -31.58 -27.75
CA LEU A 94 -6.23 -32.88 -28.25
C LEU A 94 -4.82 -32.93 -28.88
N ASN A 95 -4.31 -34.17 -29.00
CA ASN A 95 -3.04 -34.54 -29.64
C ASN A 95 -3.04 -34.35 -31.17
N SER A 96 -1.85 -34.06 -31.72
CA SER A 96 -1.24 -34.85 -32.81
C SER A 96 0.29 -34.66 -32.79
N ASN A 97 1.04 -35.56 -33.42
CA ASN A 97 2.51 -35.67 -33.32
C ASN A 97 3.13 -35.92 -34.74
N PRO A 98 4.46 -36.07 -34.94
CA PRO A 98 5.16 -35.16 -35.85
C PRO A 98 5.78 -35.84 -37.09
N VAL A 99 6.34 -35.04 -38.00
CA VAL A 99 7.21 -35.51 -39.09
C VAL A 99 8.46 -34.62 -39.17
N HIS A 100 9.63 -35.26 -39.08
CA HIS A 100 10.92 -34.77 -39.59
C HIS A 100 11.34 -35.71 -40.74
N PRO A 101 12.13 -35.24 -41.71
CA PRO A 101 13.56 -35.53 -41.61
C PRO A 101 14.51 -34.39 -42.05
N SER A 102 15.73 -34.46 -41.53
CA SER A 102 16.97 -33.85 -42.07
C SER A 102 17.78 -35.01 -42.74
N PRO A 103 19.08 -34.92 -43.18
CA PRO A 103 20.13 -33.94 -42.85
C PRO A 103 21.20 -33.65 -43.95
N LEU A 104 22.30 -32.96 -43.56
CA LEU A 104 23.64 -32.86 -44.22
C LEU A 104 23.74 -32.04 -45.53
N LEU A 105 24.87 -31.42 -45.90
CA LEU A 105 26.02 -30.85 -45.16
C LEU A 105 26.72 -29.79 -46.07
N SER A 106 27.64 -29.01 -45.48
CA SER A 106 28.75 -28.21 -46.06
C SER A 106 29.08 -28.35 -47.57
N ASP A 107 29.52 -27.31 -48.31
CA ASP A 107 30.60 -26.40 -47.88
C ASP A 107 30.81 -25.11 -48.73
N LEU A 108 31.64 -24.21 -48.18
CA LEU A 108 32.57 -23.24 -48.84
C LEU A 108 32.14 -22.06 -49.76
N ALA A 109 32.92 -20.98 -49.56
CA ALA A 109 33.42 -19.98 -50.52
C ALA A 109 32.67 -18.64 -50.79
N VAL A 110 33.42 -17.56 -50.60
CA VAL A 110 33.14 -16.17 -51.02
C VAL A 110 33.79 -15.91 -52.38
N PRO A 111 33.20 -15.05 -53.23
CA PRO A 111 34.02 -14.08 -53.94
C PRO A 111 33.50 -12.64 -53.80
N SER A 112 34.44 -11.69 -53.69
CA SER A 112 34.15 -10.26 -53.76
C SER A 112 34.10 -9.77 -55.21
N ARG A 113 33.33 -8.71 -55.48
CA ARG A 113 33.60 -7.83 -56.63
C ARG A 113 33.11 -6.41 -56.37
N ALA A 114 33.93 -5.44 -56.74
CA ALA A 114 33.58 -4.02 -56.67
C ALA A 114 32.89 -3.54 -57.96
N GLY A 115 32.03 -2.54 -57.82
CA GLY A 115 31.42 -1.78 -58.92
C GLY A 115 31.20 -0.35 -58.45
N THR A 116 31.48 0.64 -59.32
CA THR A 116 31.57 2.06 -58.96
C THR A 116 30.58 2.91 -59.77
N SER A 117 30.36 4.16 -59.31
CA SER A 117 29.71 5.27 -60.07
C SER A 117 28.18 5.14 -60.27
N LEU A 118 27.40 6.18 -60.59
CA LEU A 118 27.51 7.65 -60.45
C LEU A 118 26.09 8.26 -60.68
N GLY A 119 25.87 9.53 -60.31
CA GLY A 119 24.63 10.28 -60.57
C GLY A 119 23.93 10.71 -59.27
N LEU A 120 23.55 11.97 -59.01
CA LEU A 120 22.77 12.98 -59.78
C LEU A 120 21.28 12.64 -59.89
N SER A 121 20.32 13.57 -59.72
CA SER A 121 20.34 14.94 -59.16
C SER A 121 18.90 15.48 -59.03
N SER A 122 18.73 16.74 -58.58
CA SER A 122 17.46 17.47 -58.35
C SER A 122 16.63 16.98 -57.15
N LEU A 123 16.12 17.80 -56.23
CA LEU A 123 15.49 19.15 -56.28
C LEU A 123 14.04 19.14 -56.80
N PHE A 124 13.09 19.25 -55.87
CA PHE A 124 12.03 20.24 -56.02
C PHE A 124 11.85 21.00 -54.70
N SER A 125 11.63 22.31 -54.81
CA SER A 125 11.26 23.20 -53.72
C SER A 125 10.15 24.08 -54.24
N THR A 126 9.07 24.22 -53.46
CA THR A 126 8.00 25.17 -53.74
C THR A 126 7.57 25.80 -52.43
N SER A 127 7.26 27.10 -52.47
CA SER A 127 7.20 27.95 -51.28
C SER A 127 5.83 28.63 -51.16
N CYS A 128 5.46 28.95 -49.92
CA CYS A 128 4.56 30.03 -49.52
C CYS A 128 3.12 30.08 -50.07
N LEU A 129 2.17 30.28 -49.15
CA LEU A 129 1.22 31.38 -49.27
C LEU A 129 0.65 31.72 -47.88
N ASP A 130 0.87 32.96 -47.44
CA ASP A 130 0.21 33.55 -46.27
C ASP A 130 -1.15 34.14 -46.70
N ILE A 131 -2.21 33.85 -45.94
CA ILE A 131 -3.43 34.67 -45.90
C ILE A 131 -3.85 34.82 -44.44
N GLY A 132 -3.86 36.04 -43.93
CA GLY A 132 -4.34 36.37 -42.59
C GLY A 132 -5.85 36.61 -42.55
N GLY A 133 -6.50 36.32 -41.42
CA GLY A 133 -7.92 36.57 -41.21
C GLY A 133 -8.36 36.29 -39.77
N ASP A 134 -8.59 37.36 -39.02
CA ASP A 134 -9.12 37.38 -37.63
C ASP A 134 -9.80 38.77 -37.46
N PRO A 135 -10.80 38.99 -36.57
CA PRO A 135 -11.38 38.04 -35.62
C PRO A 135 -12.91 37.90 -35.70
N PHE A 136 -13.47 37.00 -34.88
CA PHE A 136 -14.87 37.08 -34.44
C PHE A 136 -14.96 37.05 -32.89
N ASP A 137 -15.56 38.09 -32.32
CA ASP A 137 -15.75 38.27 -30.87
C ASP A 137 -17.01 37.52 -30.38
N ILE A 138 -16.85 36.64 -29.38
CA ILE A 138 -17.96 36.10 -28.57
C ILE A 138 -17.62 36.28 -27.08
N SER A 139 -17.81 37.49 -26.60
CA SER A 139 -17.69 37.85 -25.19
C SER A 139 -18.74 37.16 -24.29
N LEU A 140 -18.28 36.45 -23.25
CA LEU A 140 -19.11 35.89 -22.17
C LEU A 140 -18.54 36.27 -20.79
N PRO A 141 -19.38 36.40 -19.74
CA PRO A 141 -19.13 37.36 -18.65
C PRO A 141 -18.12 36.93 -17.59
N THR A 142 -17.38 37.93 -17.08
CA THR A 142 -16.37 37.77 -16.03
C THR A 142 -16.99 37.48 -14.66
N ALA A 143 -16.56 36.41 -14.00
CA ALA A 143 -16.92 36.14 -12.60
C ALA A 143 -16.22 37.14 -11.63
N PRO A 144 -16.87 37.60 -10.55
CA PRO A 144 -16.35 38.68 -9.71
C PRO A 144 -15.14 38.26 -8.87
N ARG A 145 -14.15 39.15 -8.78
CA ARG A 145 -12.99 39.01 -7.88
C ARG A 145 -13.45 39.05 -6.42
N GLN A 146 -13.33 37.93 -5.69
CA GLN A 146 -13.35 37.96 -4.22
C GLN A 146 -12.00 38.46 -3.69
N ALA A 147 -12.02 39.42 -2.77
CA ALA A 147 -10.83 39.98 -2.16
C ALA A 147 -10.16 38.98 -1.20
N LYS A 148 -8.83 38.96 -1.17
CA LYS A 148 -8.06 38.23 -0.14
C LYS A 148 -8.13 39.00 1.18
N PRO A 149 -8.55 38.41 2.30
CA PRO A 149 -8.42 39.05 3.60
C PRO A 149 -6.94 39.14 3.99
N THR A 150 -6.48 40.34 4.34
CA THR A 150 -5.15 40.58 4.89
C THR A 150 -5.06 40.10 6.34
N SER A 151 -4.10 39.23 6.65
CA SER A 151 -3.76 38.88 8.03
C SER A 151 -2.28 39.17 8.29
N HIS A 152 -2.01 40.22 9.07
CA HIS A 152 -0.65 40.55 9.52
C HIS A 152 -0.13 39.49 10.48
N TRP A 153 1.11 39.06 10.29
CA TRP A 153 1.83 38.22 11.26
C TRP A 153 2.94 39.07 11.90
N PRO A 154 2.98 39.23 13.23
CA PRO A 154 4.10 39.89 13.90
C PRO A 154 5.37 39.03 13.80
N GLY A 155 6.53 39.69 13.69
CA GLY A 155 7.82 39.03 13.45
C GLY A 155 8.30 38.16 14.61
N PHE A 156 9.02 37.08 14.28
CA PHE A 156 9.70 36.24 15.27
C PHE A 156 11.03 36.86 15.73
N PRO A 157 11.37 36.84 17.02
CA PRO A 157 12.70 37.24 17.51
C PRO A 157 13.77 36.18 17.17
N PRO A 158 15.05 36.56 17.06
CA PRO A 158 16.14 35.64 16.72
C PRO A 158 16.44 34.62 17.85
N PRO A 159 16.97 33.43 17.51
CA PRO A 159 17.27 32.40 18.49
C PRO A 159 18.50 32.73 19.35
N ARG A 160 18.45 32.47 20.66
CA ARG A 160 19.61 32.58 21.56
C ARG A 160 20.60 31.42 21.35
N PRO A 161 21.90 31.60 21.66
CA PRO A 161 22.91 30.54 21.57
C PRO A 161 22.62 29.36 22.50
N ARG A 162 23.13 28.18 22.15
CA ARG A 162 23.15 26.99 23.03
C ARG A 162 24.49 26.92 23.76
N SER A 163 24.46 26.69 25.07
CA SER A 163 25.64 26.33 25.85
C SER A 163 26.14 24.93 25.44
N ALA A 164 27.46 24.77 25.31
CA ALA A 164 28.09 23.47 25.09
C ALA A 164 28.31 22.74 26.43
N SER A 165 28.29 21.41 26.40
CA SER A 165 28.73 20.53 27.49
C SER A 165 29.88 19.64 27.00
N PRO A 166 30.91 19.38 27.81
CA PRO A 166 32.13 18.69 27.36
C PRO A 166 31.93 17.17 27.15
N PRO A 167 32.78 16.54 26.31
CA PRO A 167 32.67 15.11 26.00
C PRO A 167 33.14 14.22 27.16
N ARG A 168 32.43 13.11 27.41
CA ARG A 168 32.93 12.02 28.26
C ARG A 168 33.88 11.13 27.47
N ARG A 169 35.04 10.83 28.06
CA ARG A 169 35.92 9.74 27.60
C ARG A 169 35.27 8.39 27.94
N TYR A 170 35.38 7.42 27.04
CA TYR A 170 35.26 6.00 27.39
C TYR A 170 36.66 5.45 27.63
N ALA A 171 36.83 4.67 28.69
CA ALA A 171 38.00 3.84 28.90
C ALA A 171 37.59 2.39 28.65
N LEU A 172 38.38 1.65 27.88
CA LEU A 172 38.32 0.20 27.79
C LEU A 172 39.14 -0.39 28.95
N ALA A 173 38.67 -1.50 29.50
CA ALA A 173 39.41 -2.36 30.42
C ALA A 173 38.99 -3.81 30.14
N ASP A 174 39.95 -4.72 30.19
CA ASP A 174 39.75 -6.12 29.80
C ASP A 174 38.86 -6.92 30.75
N LEU A 175 38.25 -7.98 30.21
CA LEU A 175 37.67 -9.08 30.96
C LEU A 175 38.16 -10.40 30.38
N SER A 176 39.23 -10.92 30.98
CA SER A 176 39.75 -12.28 30.75
C SER A 176 40.11 -12.90 32.10
N ASN A 177 39.57 -14.10 32.37
CA ASN A 177 39.75 -14.91 33.59
C ASN A 177 39.39 -14.19 34.91
N ASP A 178 38.57 -14.76 35.80
CA ASP A 178 38.81 -16.09 36.37
C ASP A 178 37.53 -16.90 36.65
N ALA A 179 37.73 -18.19 36.85
CA ALA A 179 36.70 -19.13 37.30
C ALA A 179 36.92 -19.55 38.77
N GLN A 180 35.90 -20.16 39.37
CA GLN A 180 35.96 -20.90 40.65
C GLN A 180 36.44 -20.11 41.89
N ARG A 181 35.49 -19.53 42.63
CA ARG A 181 35.57 -19.36 44.09
C ARG A 181 34.18 -19.25 44.70
N GLU A 182 33.78 -20.26 45.48
CA GLU A 182 32.64 -20.14 46.40
C GLU A 182 33.08 -19.44 47.70
N PRO A 183 32.25 -18.56 48.27
CA PRO A 183 32.33 -18.15 49.67
C PRO A 183 31.27 -18.90 50.53
N PRO A 184 31.58 -19.24 51.80
CA PRO A 184 30.74 -20.14 52.60
C PRO A 184 29.77 -19.44 53.58
N TYR A 185 28.87 -20.26 54.11
CA TYR A 185 28.13 -20.10 55.37
C TYR A 185 26.99 -19.06 55.42
N ALA A 186 26.00 -19.35 56.27
CA ALA A 186 24.77 -18.57 56.40
C ALA A 186 24.89 -17.46 57.47
N SER A 187 24.07 -16.43 57.33
CA SER A 187 23.79 -15.46 58.39
C SER A 187 22.34 -15.02 58.28
N ASP A 188 21.58 -15.11 59.37
CA ASP A 188 20.15 -14.83 59.38
C ASP A 188 19.85 -13.35 59.13
N CYS A 189 18.88 -13.09 58.25
CA CYS A 189 18.20 -11.81 58.14
C CYS A 189 16.68 -12.07 58.00
N PRO A 190 15.84 -11.19 58.55
CA PRO A 190 14.46 -11.53 58.87
C PRO A 190 13.61 -11.76 57.62
N ALA A 191 12.58 -12.61 57.76
CA ALA A 191 11.62 -12.93 56.72
C ALA A 191 10.83 -11.69 56.26
N SER A 192 11.38 -10.94 55.30
CA SER A 192 10.66 -9.89 54.59
C SER A 192 9.44 -10.52 53.92
N SER A 193 8.24 -10.15 54.37
CA SER A 193 7.00 -10.74 53.87
C SER A 193 6.94 -10.65 52.35
N SER A 194 7.05 -11.78 51.66
CA SER A 194 6.97 -11.89 50.20
C SER A 194 5.53 -11.67 49.75
N ARG A 195 5.09 -10.42 49.81
CA ARG A 195 3.84 -9.98 49.16
C ARG A 195 3.99 -10.31 47.68
N ASN A 196 3.25 -11.31 47.21
CA ASN A 196 3.13 -11.56 45.77
C ASN A 196 2.78 -10.23 45.09
N PRO A 197 3.53 -9.82 44.05
CA PRO A 197 3.28 -8.54 43.39
C PRO A 197 1.85 -8.52 42.87
N ASP A 198 1.20 -7.36 42.97
CA ASP A 198 -0.14 -7.12 42.39
C ASP A 198 -0.19 -7.70 40.97
N PRO A 199 -1.13 -8.61 40.65
CA PRO A 199 -1.25 -9.21 39.32
C PRO A 199 -1.30 -8.18 38.18
N HIS A 200 -1.78 -6.96 38.45
CA HIS A 200 -1.76 -5.87 37.49
C HIS A 200 -0.36 -5.26 37.30
N ILE A 201 0.46 -5.16 38.35
CA ILE A 201 1.88 -4.78 38.24
C ILE A 201 2.64 -5.88 37.51
N ALA A 202 2.47 -7.15 37.89
CA ALA A 202 3.14 -8.30 37.26
C ALA A 202 2.85 -8.37 35.74
N LEU A 203 1.59 -8.21 35.33
CA LEU A 203 1.20 -8.13 33.92
C LEU A 203 1.85 -6.93 33.21
N LEU A 204 1.84 -5.75 33.82
CA LEU A 204 2.47 -4.57 33.23
C LEU A 204 3.97 -4.75 33.07
N ASP A 205 4.66 -5.41 34.00
CA ASP A 205 6.11 -5.63 33.92
C ASP A 205 6.50 -6.69 32.89
N VAL A 206 5.73 -7.79 32.76
CA VAL A 206 5.84 -8.74 31.64
C VAL A 206 5.70 -8.00 30.29
N ARG A 207 4.73 -7.10 30.18
CA ARG A 207 4.48 -6.33 28.96
C ARG A 207 5.48 -5.20 28.71
N ARG A 208 6.07 -4.62 29.77
CA ARG A 208 7.20 -3.68 29.69
C ARG A 208 8.46 -4.40 29.21
N ALA A 209 8.77 -5.59 29.72
CA ALA A 209 9.90 -6.40 29.29
C ALA A 209 9.79 -6.73 27.79
N ALA A 210 8.63 -7.22 27.33
CA ALA A 210 8.36 -7.43 25.90
C ALA A 210 8.51 -6.14 25.07
N ALA A 211 8.22 -4.97 25.64
CA ALA A 211 8.38 -3.68 24.99
C ALA A 211 9.84 -3.16 24.92
N LEU A 212 10.79 -3.73 25.65
CA LEU A 212 12.22 -3.35 25.56
C LEU A 212 12.85 -3.77 24.21
N THR A 213 12.26 -4.76 23.54
CA THR A 213 12.65 -5.26 22.21
C THR A 213 12.53 -4.24 21.06
N LEU A 214 12.00 -3.05 21.36
CA LEU A 214 11.64 -2.02 20.39
C LEU A 214 12.34 -0.69 20.73
N PRO A 215 12.85 0.06 19.75
CA PRO A 215 13.63 1.28 19.97
C PRO A 215 12.99 2.30 20.93
N GLU A 216 13.81 2.90 21.78
CA GLU A 216 13.41 3.90 22.76
C GLU A 216 12.60 5.03 22.14
N LYS A 217 11.58 5.49 22.89
CA LYS A 217 10.66 6.50 22.41
C LYS A 217 9.95 7.20 23.56
N SER A 218 10.23 8.50 23.71
CA SER A 218 9.51 9.35 24.66
C SER A 218 8.01 9.47 24.29
N SER A 219 7.14 9.34 25.30
CA SER A 219 5.72 9.69 25.17
C SER A 219 5.56 11.20 25.11
N ARG A 220 4.71 11.67 24.18
CA ARG A 220 4.45 13.10 23.99
C ARG A 220 3.20 13.48 24.77
N ARG A 221 3.27 14.61 25.52
CA ARG A 221 2.11 15.22 26.18
C ARG A 221 0.92 15.29 25.21
N PRO A 222 -0.31 14.92 25.63
CA PRO A 222 -1.48 15.00 24.77
C PRO A 222 -1.67 16.40 24.20
N LYS A 223 -2.18 16.47 22.96
CA LYS A 223 -2.76 17.72 22.43
C LYS A 223 -4.19 17.85 22.97
N ARG A 224 -4.69 19.08 23.09
CA ARG A 224 -6.09 19.39 23.40
C ARG A 224 -7.05 18.55 22.52
N GLY A 225 -7.98 17.84 23.14
CA GLY A 225 -8.90 16.88 22.50
C GLY A 225 -8.34 15.47 22.30
N ASN A 226 -7.16 15.16 22.85
CA ASN A 226 -6.52 13.82 22.81
C ASN A 226 -6.16 13.31 24.22
N GLU A 227 -6.70 13.94 25.27
CA GLU A 227 -6.65 13.50 26.66
C GLU A 227 -7.53 12.25 26.89
N LEU A 228 -7.31 11.57 28.02
CA LEU A 228 -8.09 10.46 28.55
C LEU A 228 -8.31 10.69 30.06
N GLN A 229 -9.31 10.03 30.64
CA GLN A 229 -9.38 9.92 32.10
C GLN A 229 -8.21 9.06 32.62
N PRO A 230 -7.58 9.44 33.76
CA PRO A 230 -6.53 8.63 34.38
C PRO A 230 -7.03 7.22 34.70
N SER A 231 -6.24 6.21 34.34
CA SER A 231 -6.55 4.81 34.61
C SER A 231 -5.25 4.01 34.70
N THR A 232 -5.16 3.12 35.69
CA THR A 232 -4.03 2.18 35.86
C THR A 232 -3.84 1.29 34.62
N PHE A 233 -4.95 0.93 33.97
CA PHE A 233 -5.00 0.15 32.74
C PHE A 233 -4.53 0.92 31.48
N ARG A 234 -4.41 2.26 31.54
CA ARG A 234 -3.97 3.12 30.41
C ARG A 234 -2.80 4.05 30.77
N PRO A 235 -1.61 3.53 31.07
CA PRO A 235 -0.43 4.35 31.33
C PRO A 235 -0.06 5.28 30.14
N HIS A 236 0.60 6.40 30.43
CA HIS A 236 0.96 7.41 29.42
C HIS A 236 2.13 7.00 28.53
N VAL A 237 1.85 6.14 27.54
CA VAL A 237 2.84 5.50 26.66
C VAL A 237 2.80 6.04 25.22
N PRO A 238 3.88 5.88 24.42
CA PRO A 238 3.89 6.22 23.00
C PRO A 238 2.84 5.44 22.20
N ALA A 239 2.34 6.03 21.10
CA ALA A 239 1.20 5.50 20.35
C ALA A 239 1.36 4.04 19.90
N ASP A 240 2.56 3.66 19.44
CA ASP A 240 2.94 2.31 19.01
C ASP A 240 3.02 1.28 20.14
N ARG A 241 3.02 1.71 21.41
CA ARG A 241 3.10 0.83 22.57
C ARG A 241 1.75 0.58 23.24
N ARG A 242 0.76 1.45 22.99
CA ARG A 242 -0.61 1.35 23.54
C ARG A 242 -1.27 0.01 23.27
N ILE A 243 -1.01 -0.60 22.11
CA ILE A 243 -1.60 -1.88 21.72
C ILE A 243 -1.23 -3.03 22.66
N LEU A 244 -0.09 -2.90 23.36
CA LEU A 244 0.40 -3.86 24.35
C LEU A 244 0.23 -3.33 25.78
N LEU A 245 0.75 -2.12 26.04
CA LEU A 245 0.86 -1.53 27.38
C LEU A 245 -0.44 -0.91 27.90
N TRP A 246 -1.53 -0.91 27.12
CA TRP A 246 -2.87 -0.70 27.66
C TRP A 246 -3.54 -2.05 27.88
N THR A 247 -3.99 -2.27 29.11
CA THR A 247 -4.58 -3.49 29.64
C THR A 247 -6.07 -3.28 29.90
N SER A 248 -6.74 -4.29 30.45
CA SER A 248 -8.11 -4.25 30.95
C SER A 248 -8.25 -5.28 32.10
N PRO A 249 -9.39 -5.33 32.81
CA PRO A 249 -9.66 -6.43 33.74
C PRO A 249 -9.62 -7.81 33.07
N HIS A 250 -10.01 -7.91 31.81
CA HIS A 250 -9.90 -9.17 31.04
C HIS A 250 -8.44 -9.55 30.79
N SER A 251 -7.53 -8.59 30.54
CA SER A 251 -6.10 -8.86 30.43
C SER A 251 -5.51 -9.52 31.68
N LEU A 252 -6.05 -9.23 32.87
CA LEU A 252 -5.65 -9.85 34.14
C LEU A 252 -6.12 -11.30 34.21
N ALA A 253 -7.35 -11.58 33.80
CA ALA A 253 -7.87 -12.95 33.70
C ALA A 253 -7.01 -13.79 32.73
N THR A 254 -6.64 -13.24 31.56
CA THR A 254 -5.74 -13.91 30.60
C THR A 254 -4.34 -14.14 31.21
N HIS A 255 -3.80 -13.18 31.97
CA HIS A 255 -2.50 -13.32 32.65
C HIS A 255 -2.51 -14.45 33.69
N SER A 256 -3.55 -14.51 34.53
CA SER A 256 -3.72 -15.58 35.52
C SER A 256 -3.98 -16.93 34.86
N ALA A 257 -4.76 -16.99 33.77
CA ALA A 257 -4.95 -18.22 33.00
C ALA A 257 -3.64 -18.75 32.41
N MET A 258 -2.77 -17.88 31.89
CA MET A 258 -1.42 -18.26 31.44
C MET A 258 -0.56 -18.80 32.60
N GLN A 259 -0.64 -18.20 33.80
CA GLN A 259 0.07 -18.70 34.98
C GLN A 259 -0.43 -20.08 35.42
N LEU A 260 -1.75 -20.30 35.45
CA LEU A 260 -2.37 -21.59 35.78
C LEU A 260 -2.05 -22.67 34.75
N ALA A 261 -1.84 -22.29 33.48
CA ALA A 261 -1.34 -23.17 32.42
C ALA A 261 0.19 -23.40 32.47
N GLY A 262 0.88 -23.00 33.54
CA GLY A 262 2.32 -23.17 33.72
C GLY A 262 3.21 -22.23 32.90
N ILE A 263 2.63 -21.27 32.17
CA ILE A 263 3.36 -20.34 31.30
C ILE A 263 3.96 -19.22 32.16
N ASN A 264 5.23 -19.38 32.51
CA ASN A 264 5.97 -18.44 33.35
C ASN A 264 6.12 -17.04 32.71
N LEU A 265 6.49 -16.05 33.53
CA LEU A 265 6.56 -14.63 33.14
C LEU A 265 7.50 -14.36 31.94
N LEU A 266 8.59 -15.11 31.81
CA LEU A 266 9.53 -14.99 30.68
C LEU A 266 8.91 -15.52 29.38
N MET A 267 8.21 -16.65 29.44
CA MET A 267 7.47 -17.19 28.28
C MET A 267 6.36 -16.24 27.84
N GLN A 268 5.62 -15.64 28.78
CA GLN A 268 4.62 -14.61 28.46
C GLN A 268 5.25 -13.38 27.80
N ALA A 269 6.42 -12.92 28.28
CA ALA A 269 7.14 -11.81 27.64
C ALA A 269 7.58 -12.14 26.20
N ARG A 270 8.04 -13.38 25.94
CA ARG A 270 8.36 -13.87 24.58
C ARG A 270 7.13 -13.91 23.66
N ILE A 271 5.96 -14.29 24.18
CA ILE A 271 4.70 -14.26 23.41
C ILE A 271 4.36 -12.81 23.00
N PHE A 272 4.42 -11.86 23.93
CA PHE A 272 4.16 -10.45 23.63
C PHE A 272 5.23 -9.81 22.72
N GLU A 273 6.49 -10.25 22.79
CA GLU A 273 7.55 -9.89 21.84
C GLU A 273 7.20 -10.37 20.41
N GLY A 274 6.83 -11.64 20.25
CA GLY A 274 6.41 -12.18 18.94
C GLY A 274 5.23 -11.43 18.34
N LEU A 275 4.19 -11.16 19.15
CA LEU A 275 3.03 -10.36 18.75
C LEU A 275 3.41 -8.92 18.36
N LEU A 276 4.36 -8.29 19.06
CA LEU A 276 4.88 -6.96 18.68
C LEU A 276 5.63 -7.01 17.34
N LEU A 277 6.52 -7.98 17.15
CA LEU A 277 7.38 -8.11 15.97
C LEU A 277 6.59 -8.43 14.70
N ALA A 278 5.47 -9.15 14.82
CA ALA A 278 4.52 -9.40 13.74
C ALA A 278 3.91 -8.11 13.12
N HIS A 279 4.07 -6.94 13.77
CA HIS A 279 3.46 -5.69 13.33
C HIS A 279 4.47 -4.54 13.21
N VAL A 280 4.67 -4.08 11.97
CA VAL A 280 5.57 -2.94 11.68
C VAL A 280 5.20 -1.68 12.48
N PRO A 281 6.18 -0.87 12.94
CA PRO A 281 5.93 0.21 13.89
C PRO A 281 4.85 1.22 13.47
N GLU A 282 4.79 1.54 12.17
CA GLU A 282 3.82 2.49 11.60
C GLU A 282 2.37 1.99 11.73
N THR A 283 2.14 0.68 11.65
CA THR A 283 0.82 0.08 11.88
C THR A 283 0.46 0.21 13.35
N ARG A 284 1.40 -0.07 14.27
CA ARG A 284 1.17 0.06 15.71
C ARG A 284 0.88 1.52 16.11
N GLU A 285 1.60 2.50 15.56
CA GLU A 285 1.29 3.94 15.75
C GLU A 285 -0.14 4.28 15.28
N SER A 286 -0.52 3.83 14.09
CA SER A 286 -1.86 4.07 13.51
C SER A 286 -2.98 3.42 14.32
N TYR A 287 -2.74 2.20 14.83
CA TYR A 287 -3.73 1.42 15.56
C TYR A 287 -3.89 1.89 17.01
N GLY A 288 -2.79 2.27 17.69
CA GLY A 288 -2.84 2.91 19.00
C GLY A 288 -3.41 4.35 18.99
N ALA A 289 -3.50 5.00 17.82
CA ALA A 289 -4.32 6.20 17.65
C ALA A 289 -5.83 5.86 17.54
N GLY A 290 -6.17 4.69 17.01
CA GLY A 290 -7.54 4.15 17.00
C GLY A 290 -8.03 3.76 18.39
N LEU A 291 -7.20 3.03 19.14
CA LEU A 291 -7.50 2.61 20.51
C LEU A 291 -7.72 3.81 21.45
N LEU A 292 -6.97 4.91 21.26
CA LEU A 292 -7.23 6.19 21.93
C LEU A 292 -8.65 6.72 21.66
N ARG A 293 -9.10 6.72 20.39
CA ARG A 293 -10.44 7.22 20.04
C ARG A 293 -11.56 6.36 20.63
N PHE A 294 -11.35 5.05 20.75
CA PHE A 294 -12.29 4.17 21.46
C PHE A 294 -12.36 4.52 22.95
N HIS A 295 -11.23 4.61 23.66
CA HIS A 295 -11.26 4.95 25.08
C HIS A 295 -11.77 6.38 25.35
N GLN A 296 -11.51 7.35 24.47
CA GLN A 296 -12.12 8.69 24.56
C GLN A 296 -13.62 8.73 24.27
N PHE A 297 -14.15 7.71 23.58
CA PHE A 297 -15.60 7.50 23.51
C PHE A 297 -16.06 6.92 24.87
N CYS A 298 -15.47 5.83 25.33
CA CYS A 298 -15.86 5.17 26.58
C CYS A 298 -15.75 6.06 27.83
N ASP A 299 -14.72 6.91 27.94
CA ASP A 299 -14.52 7.86 29.03
C ASP A 299 -15.59 8.96 29.06
N ARG A 300 -16.15 9.34 27.90
CA ARG A 300 -17.21 10.35 27.79
C ARG A 300 -18.59 9.77 28.05
N GLU A 301 -18.87 8.57 27.53
CA GLU A 301 -20.17 7.89 27.74
C GLU A 301 -20.23 7.11 29.08
N GLY A 302 -19.25 7.29 29.98
CA GLY A 302 -19.25 6.68 31.33
C GLY A 302 -19.00 5.17 31.40
N ILE A 303 -18.49 4.56 30.32
CA ILE A 303 -18.37 3.10 30.18
C ILE A 303 -17.17 2.58 30.98
N GLY A 304 -17.43 1.82 32.06
CA GLY A 304 -16.40 1.27 32.95
C GLY A 304 -15.45 0.26 32.28
N GLU A 305 -14.26 0.07 32.85
CA GLU A 305 -13.15 -0.67 32.22
C GLU A 305 -13.48 -2.13 31.83
N ALA A 306 -14.23 -2.84 32.67
CA ALA A 306 -14.62 -4.22 32.41
C ALA A 306 -15.51 -4.38 31.17
N ALA A 307 -16.34 -3.38 30.85
CA ALA A 307 -17.20 -3.40 29.67
C ALA A 307 -16.45 -3.09 28.36
N ARG A 308 -15.16 -2.71 28.42
CA ARG A 308 -14.36 -2.32 27.25
C ARG A 308 -13.66 -3.51 26.58
N MET A 309 -13.60 -4.67 27.24
CA MET A 309 -12.98 -5.89 26.71
C MET A 309 -13.55 -7.15 27.42
N PRO A 310 -14.09 -8.13 26.69
CA PRO A 310 -14.42 -8.09 25.26
C PRO A 310 -15.44 -6.99 24.95
N ALA A 311 -15.20 -6.20 23.90
CA ALA A 311 -16.08 -5.12 23.51
C ALA A 311 -17.32 -5.68 22.79
N ASP A 312 -18.48 -5.57 23.44
CA ASP A 312 -19.76 -6.05 22.90
C ASP A 312 -20.13 -5.37 21.55
N ARG A 313 -20.92 -6.09 20.73
CA ARG A 313 -21.37 -5.62 19.41
C ARG A 313 -22.14 -4.30 19.45
N PHE A 314 -22.92 -4.03 20.50
CA PHE A 314 -23.67 -2.78 20.67
C PHE A 314 -22.74 -1.62 21.07
N LEU A 315 -21.75 -1.88 21.93
CA LEU A 315 -20.68 -0.93 22.25
C LEU A 315 -19.87 -0.55 21.00
N LEU A 316 -19.46 -1.55 20.22
CA LEU A 316 -18.75 -1.36 18.95
C LEU A 316 -19.62 -0.63 17.91
N ALA A 317 -20.92 -0.90 17.88
CA ALA A 317 -21.87 -0.18 17.02
C ALA A 317 -22.04 1.29 17.43
N ALA A 318 -22.22 1.58 18.72
CA ALA A 318 -22.35 2.94 19.24
C ALA A 318 -21.09 3.79 18.98
N PHE A 319 -19.90 3.22 19.19
CA PHE A 319 -18.63 3.88 18.86
C PHE A 319 -18.51 4.24 17.37
N VAL A 320 -18.94 3.34 16.47
CA VAL A 320 -18.93 3.62 15.02
C VAL A 320 -19.98 4.66 14.67
N ALA A 321 -21.20 4.56 15.21
CA ALA A 321 -22.29 5.49 14.94
C ALA A 321 -21.92 6.93 15.32
N GLN A 322 -21.37 7.13 16.54
CA GLN A 322 -20.89 8.43 17.03
C GLN A 322 -19.74 9.01 16.19
N ALA A 323 -19.02 8.17 15.43
CA ALA A 323 -17.95 8.60 14.55
C ALA A 323 -18.41 8.94 13.12
N ILE A 324 -19.62 8.58 12.69
CA ILE A 324 -20.13 8.87 11.34
C ILE A 324 -20.15 10.38 11.12
N GLY A 325 -19.62 10.84 9.98
CA GLY A 325 -19.56 12.27 9.67
C GLY A 325 -18.47 13.06 10.40
N THR A 326 -17.63 12.42 11.24
CA THR A 326 -16.45 13.08 11.86
C THR A 326 -15.19 12.96 11.00
N CYS A 327 -15.10 11.91 10.19
CA CYS A 327 -13.98 11.64 9.28
C CYS A 327 -14.37 10.60 8.21
N THR A 328 -13.43 10.22 7.33
CA THR A 328 -13.68 9.17 6.33
C THR A 328 -13.96 7.80 6.97
N GLY A 329 -14.87 6.99 6.40
CA GLY A 329 -15.11 5.62 6.84
C GLY A 329 -13.86 4.73 6.88
N LYS A 330 -12.85 5.01 6.04
CA LYS A 330 -11.52 4.36 6.11
C LYS A 330 -10.76 4.65 7.41
N CYS A 331 -10.92 5.85 7.98
CA CYS A 331 -10.32 6.22 9.26
C CYS A 331 -10.99 5.47 10.42
N ILE A 332 -12.32 5.39 10.41
CA ILE A 332 -13.11 4.65 11.40
C ILE A 332 -12.80 3.13 11.33
N ARG A 333 -12.67 2.56 10.12
CA ARG A 333 -12.16 1.18 9.94
C ARG A 333 -10.75 0.99 10.48
N ASN A 334 -9.84 1.96 10.31
CA ASN A 334 -8.51 1.89 10.91
C ASN A 334 -8.58 1.95 12.46
N TRP A 335 -9.56 2.64 13.05
CA TRP A 335 -9.80 2.60 14.50
C TRP A 335 -10.29 1.23 14.96
N LEU A 336 -11.28 0.66 14.27
CA LEU A 336 -11.77 -0.71 14.52
C LEU A 336 -10.65 -1.76 14.35
N ASN A 337 -9.79 -1.64 13.35
CA ASN A 337 -8.65 -2.55 13.17
C ASN A 337 -7.66 -2.46 14.34
N GLY A 338 -7.43 -1.27 14.89
CA GLY A 338 -6.61 -1.11 16.09
C GLY A 338 -7.26 -1.70 17.34
N LEU A 339 -8.59 -1.56 17.46
CA LEU A 339 -9.34 -2.16 18.55
C LEU A 339 -9.39 -3.69 18.46
N ARG A 340 -9.55 -4.26 17.25
CA ARG A 340 -9.44 -5.70 16.99
C ARG A 340 -8.06 -6.23 17.32
N LEU A 341 -7.00 -5.52 16.94
CA LEU A 341 -5.65 -5.95 17.30
C LEU A 341 -5.41 -5.90 18.81
N TRP A 342 -6.01 -4.94 19.52
CA TRP A 342 -5.97 -4.92 20.98
C TRP A 342 -6.70 -6.13 21.58
N HIS A 343 -7.81 -6.58 21.00
CA HIS A 343 -8.48 -7.82 21.43
C HIS A 343 -7.57 -9.05 21.23
N ILE A 344 -6.93 -9.18 20.06
CA ILE A 344 -5.95 -10.25 19.79
C ILE A 344 -4.77 -10.21 20.77
N PHE A 345 -4.27 -9.03 21.14
CA PHE A 345 -3.19 -8.85 22.13
C PHE A 345 -3.58 -9.20 23.58
N ASN A 346 -4.83 -9.58 23.83
CA ASN A 346 -5.35 -9.93 25.15
C ASN A 346 -6.15 -11.25 25.15
N ASP A 347 -6.12 -11.99 24.04
CA ASP A 347 -6.90 -13.21 23.79
C ASP A 347 -8.43 -13.03 23.94
N ALA A 348 -8.92 -11.83 23.64
CA ALA A 348 -10.31 -11.44 23.82
C ALA A 348 -11.15 -11.67 22.55
N ALA A 349 -12.40 -12.11 22.72
CA ALA A 349 -13.36 -12.28 21.62
C ALA A 349 -13.63 -10.97 20.85
N TRP A 350 -13.80 -11.06 19.52
CA TRP A 350 -14.03 -9.90 18.65
C TRP A 350 -15.42 -9.94 18.00
N HIS A 351 -16.33 -9.11 18.51
CA HIS A 351 -17.72 -9.04 18.02
C HIS A 351 -17.95 -7.98 16.92
N GLY A 352 -16.87 -7.41 16.37
CA GLY A 352 -16.95 -6.24 15.47
C GLY A 352 -17.18 -6.56 13.99
N ASP A 353 -17.35 -7.83 13.62
CA ASP A 353 -17.58 -8.26 12.24
C ASP A 353 -19.07 -8.56 11.93
N GLU A 354 -19.91 -8.69 12.96
CA GLU A 354 -21.32 -9.11 12.89
C GLU A 354 -22.32 -7.95 13.14
N GLY A 355 -23.62 -8.29 13.15
CA GLY A 355 -24.71 -7.43 13.60
C GLY A 355 -24.86 -6.15 12.79
N TRP A 356 -24.96 -5.01 13.47
CA TRP A 356 -25.15 -3.70 12.82
C TRP A 356 -23.86 -3.09 12.26
N LEU A 357 -22.67 -3.60 12.62
CA LEU A 357 -21.41 -3.00 12.20
C LEU A 357 -21.19 -2.96 10.68
N PRO A 358 -21.54 -3.99 9.87
CA PRO A 358 -21.49 -3.89 8.41
C PRO A 358 -22.33 -2.73 7.84
N ALA A 359 -23.54 -2.51 8.36
CA ALA A 359 -24.40 -1.40 7.94
C ALA A 359 -23.83 -0.03 8.38
N LEU A 360 -23.32 0.06 9.61
CA LEU A 360 -22.70 1.28 10.13
C LEU A 360 -21.37 1.61 9.42
N LYS A 361 -20.57 0.60 9.04
CA LYS A 361 -19.38 0.76 8.17
C LYS A 361 -19.76 1.34 6.79
N LYS A 362 -20.91 0.94 6.22
CA LYS A 362 -21.46 1.47 4.96
C LYS A 362 -22.00 2.89 5.12
N ALA A 363 -22.65 3.21 6.24
CA ALA A 363 -23.08 4.58 6.58
C ALA A 363 -21.87 5.52 6.79
N ALA A 364 -20.80 5.05 7.44
CA ALA A 364 -19.54 5.76 7.62
C ALA A 364 -18.82 6.08 6.28
N ASP A 365 -18.95 5.24 5.24
CA ASP A 365 -18.42 5.55 3.91
C ASP A 365 -19.25 6.59 3.13
N LYS A 366 -20.54 6.75 3.46
CA LYS A 366 -21.42 7.82 2.96
C LYS A 366 -21.15 9.13 3.72
N GLY A 367 -21.32 9.15 5.04
CA GLY A 367 -21.07 10.33 5.88
C GLY A 367 -19.60 10.80 5.83
N GLY A 368 -18.68 9.90 5.51
CA GLY A 368 -17.28 10.20 5.27
C GLY A 368 -16.96 10.83 3.90
N ILE A 369 -17.93 11.08 3.01
CA ILE A 369 -17.70 11.68 1.67
C ILE A 369 -17.05 13.08 1.74
N PRO A 370 -17.54 14.04 2.54
CA PRO A 370 -16.93 15.38 2.62
C PRO A 370 -15.47 15.40 3.08
N PHE A 371 -15.02 14.32 3.74
CA PHE A 371 -13.65 14.16 4.23
C PHE A 371 -12.73 13.43 3.24
N LYS A 372 -13.25 12.98 2.09
CA LYS A 372 -12.45 12.35 1.03
C LYS A 372 -11.68 13.44 0.28
N ARG A 373 -10.36 13.35 0.31
CA ARG A 373 -9.50 14.16 -0.57
C ARG A 373 -9.69 13.72 -2.03
N PRO A 374 -9.57 14.62 -3.02
CA PRO A 374 -9.63 14.25 -4.42
C PRO A 374 -8.56 13.20 -4.78
N PRO A 375 -8.77 12.42 -5.86
CA PRO A 375 -7.71 11.62 -6.47
C PRO A 375 -6.47 12.47 -6.76
N ARG A 376 -5.28 11.86 -6.69
CA ARG A 376 -4.04 12.53 -7.07
C ARG A 376 -3.86 12.45 -8.58
N GLY A 377 -3.47 13.57 -9.20
CA GLY A 377 -3.06 13.60 -10.59
C GLY A 377 -1.80 12.74 -10.86
N PRO A 378 -1.61 12.27 -12.10
CA PRO A 378 -0.35 11.68 -12.57
C PRO A 378 0.74 12.75 -12.67
N ILE A 379 2.01 12.34 -12.63
CA ILE A 379 3.08 13.06 -13.33
C ILE A 379 2.89 12.82 -14.83
N THR A 380 3.11 13.82 -15.68
CA THR A 380 3.08 13.69 -17.15
C THR A 380 4.46 13.96 -17.75
N ARG A 381 4.67 13.66 -19.04
CA ARG A 381 5.91 14.05 -19.77
C ARG A 381 6.20 15.55 -19.66
N GLU A 382 5.16 16.39 -19.72
CA GLU A 382 5.23 17.85 -19.52
C GLU A 382 5.77 18.23 -18.13
N HIS A 383 5.31 17.58 -17.04
CA HIS A 383 5.94 17.75 -15.73
C HIS A 383 7.42 17.35 -15.78
N LEU A 384 7.76 16.21 -16.38
CA LEU A 384 9.15 15.77 -16.48
C LEU A 384 10.01 16.77 -17.29
N ARG A 385 9.50 17.34 -18.38
CA ARG A 385 10.20 18.35 -19.19
C ARG A 385 10.34 19.70 -18.47
N ALA A 386 9.32 20.15 -17.73
CA ALA A 386 9.42 21.32 -16.86
C ALA A 386 10.49 21.13 -15.77
N LEU A 387 10.53 19.94 -15.13
CA LEU A 387 11.59 19.59 -14.19
C LEU A 387 12.97 19.55 -14.87
N ARG A 388 13.07 18.94 -16.06
CA ARG A 388 14.32 18.86 -16.83
C ARG A 388 14.88 20.24 -17.17
N ALA A 389 14.03 21.18 -17.58
CA ALA A 389 14.42 22.56 -17.89
C ALA A 389 14.91 23.33 -16.65
N SER A 390 14.36 23.03 -15.47
CA SER A 390 14.74 23.67 -14.21
C SER A 390 16.06 23.16 -13.57
N LEU A 391 16.68 22.12 -14.13
CA LEU A 391 17.83 21.43 -13.53
C LEU A 391 19.07 21.44 -14.44
N ASP A 392 20.18 21.97 -13.93
CA ASP A 392 21.50 21.66 -14.49
C ASP A 392 21.93 20.25 -14.05
N LEU A 393 21.96 19.34 -15.02
CA LEU A 393 22.35 17.93 -14.84
C LEU A 393 23.86 17.71 -14.70
N ASN A 394 24.68 18.77 -14.81
CA ASN A 394 26.10 18.72 -14.47
C ASN A 394 26.32 18.95 -12.97
N THR A 395 25.34 19.53 -12.25
CA THR A 395 25.44 19.64 -10.79
C THR A 395 25.17 18.30 -10.10
N PRO A 396 25.89 17.98 -8.99
CA PRO A 396 25.60 16.83 -8.15
C PRO A 396 24.13 16.68 -7.75
N PHE A 397 23.47 17.79 -7.42
CA PHE A 397 22.08 17.80 -6.99
C PHE A 397 21.10 17.61 -8.15
N GLY A 398 21.28 18.32 -9.26
CA GLY A 398 20.40 18.23 -10.43
C GLY A 398 20.42 16.85 -11.08
N ALA A 399 21.61 16.25 -11.22
CA ALA A 399 21.75 14.87 -11.69
C ALA A 399 20.98 13.87 -10.79
N ALA A 400 21.14 13.98 -9.46
CA ALA A 400 20.48 13.09 -8.51
C ALA A 400 18.96 13.24 -8.48
N VAL A 401 18.44 14.48 -8.55
CA VAL A 401 16.99 14.75 -8.64
C VAL A 401 16.42 14.19 -9.94
N TRP A 402 17.12 14.37 -11.07
CA TRP A 402 16.64 13.89 -12.37
C TRP A 402 16.61 12.36 -12.45
N ALA A 403 17.69 11.70 -12.04
CA ALA A 403 17.76 10.24 -11.95
C ALA A 403 16.67 9.67 -11.04
N ALA A 404 16.46 10.26 -9.85
CA ALA A 404 15.42 9.82 -8.92
C ALA A 404 14.01 10.02 -9.50
N ALA A 405 13.77 11.11 -10.24
CA ALA A 405 12.48 11.40 -10.87
C ALA A 405 12.14 10.35 -11.94
N LEU A 406 13.03 10.14 -12.91
CA LEU A 406 12.81 9.20 -14.00
C LEU A 406 12.82 7.73 -13.54
N ALA A 407 13.69 7.35 -12.60
CA ALA A 407 13.70 6.00 -12.05
C ALA A 407 12.42 5.68 -11.26
N THR A 408 11.87 6.66 -10.52
CA THR A 408 10.59 6.48 -9.82
C THR A 408 9.41 6.42 -10.79
N PHE A 409 9.44 7.23 -11.85
CA PHE A 409 8.40 7.29 -12.88
C PHE A 409 8.38 6.01 -13.72
N TRP A 410 9.41 5.77 -14.54
CA TRP A 410 9.43 4.67 -15.51
C TRP A 410 9.44 3.29 -14.83
N GLY A 411 10.18 3.12 -13.73
CA GLY A 411 10.14 1.91 -12.92
C GLY A 411 8.81 1.68 -12.18
N CYS A 412 7.85 2.61 -12.25
CA CYS A 412 6.57 2.58 -11.52
C CYS A 412 6.74 2.39 -10.01
N ARG A 413 7.81 2.92 -9.41
CA ARG A 413 8.15 2.70 -8.00
C ARG A 413 7.46 3.72 -7.09
N ARG A 414 7.30 3.38 -5.81
CA ARG A 414 6.87 4.41 -4.83
C ARG A 414 8.09 5.25 -4.50
N LEU A 415 7.96 6.57 -4.40
CA LEU A 415 9.11 7.45 -4.10
C LEU A 415 9.79 7.12 -2.75
N GLY A 416 9.09 6.43 -1.83
CA GLY A 416 9.67 5.90 -0.58
C GLY A 416 10.26 4.49 -0.65
N GLU A 417 10.41 3.94 -1.86
CA GLU A 417 11.27 2.78 -2.19
C GLU A 417 12.58 3.24 -2.84
N MET A 418 12.59 4.44 -3.43
CA MET A 418 13.74 5.04 -4.12
C MET A 418 14.50 6.06 -3.26
N LEU A 419 13.80 6.82 -2.40
CA LEU A 419 14.39 7.90 -1.60
C LEU A 419 14.14 7.75 -0.08
N ILE A 420 15.20 8.02 0.68
CA ILE A 420 15.22 8.05 2.14
C ILE A 420 14.22 9.08 2.68
N ARG A 421 13.56 8.72 3.78
CA ARG A 421 12.60 9.59 4.48
C ARG A 421 13.26 10.74 5.24
N SER A 422 14.35 10.47 5.95
CA SER A 422 15.13 11.41 6.78
C SER A 422 16.42 10.74 7.25
N ALA A 423 17.52 11.47 7.44
CA ALA A 423 18.80 10.91 7.90
C ALA A 423 18.67 10.06 9.18
N ALA A 424 17.99 10.57 10.22
CA ALA A 424 17.68 9.86 11.47
C ALA A 424 16.68 8.68 11.34
N LYS A 425 16.38 8.22 10.12
CA LYS A 425 15.63 6.98 9.83
C LYS A 425 16.23 6.18 8.67
N PHE A 426 17.46 6.49 8.25
CA PHE A 426 18.19 5.72 7.26
C PHE A 426 18.56 4.34 7.83
N SER A 427 18.46 3.29 7.02
CA SER A 427 19.03 1.98 7.31
C SER A 427 19.37 1.25 6.01
N THR A 428 20.57 0.70 5.90
CA THR A 428 20.99 -0.16 4.78
C THR A 428 20.11 -1.41 4.59
N LEU A 429 19.37 -1.82 5.62
CA LEU A 429 18.38 -2.90 5.57
C LEU A 429 17.00 -2.47 5.02
N ARG A 430 16.82 -1.18 4.67
CA ARG A 430 15.53 -0.62 4.21
C ARG A 430 15.62 0.40 3.08
N ASP A 431 16.74 1.10 2.95
CA ASP A 431 16.98 2.13 1.96
C ASP A 431 18.09 1.68 0.99
N THR A 432 17.82 1.72 -0.31
CA THR A 432 18.76 1.26 -1.35
C THR A 432 20.02 2.13 -1.41
N CYS A 433 21.20 1.48 -1.45
CA CYS A 433 22.51 2.13 -1.36
C CYS A 433 23.34 1.91 -2.63
N ARG A 434 24.47 2.62 -2.77
CA ARG A 434 25.38 2.52 -3.94
C ARG A 434 26.14 1.19 -4.02
N SER A 435 26.18 0.43 -2.92
CA SER A 435 26.59 -0.99 -2.88
C SER A 435 25.54 -1.98 -3.38
N THR A 436 24.29 -1.55 -3.60
CA THR A 436 23.23 -2.47 -4.00
C THR A 436 23.39 -2.87 -5.47
N ARG A 437 23.13 -4.13 -5.80
CA ARG A 437 23.27 -4.68 -7.16
C ARG A 437 22.51 -3.83 -8.19
N ILE A 438 23.24 -3.34 -9.19
CA ILE A 438 22.71 -2.77 -10.44
C ILE A 438 23.25 -3.63 -11.58
N SER A 439 22.40 -4.49 -12.14
CA SER A 439 22.73 -5.25 -13.34
C SER A 439 22.45 -4.41 -14.59
N ARG A 440 23.28 -4.56 -15.63
CA ARG A 440 23.11 -3.90 -16.93
C ARG A 440 23.00 -4.96 -18.02
N SER A 441 22.09 -4.78 -18.97
CA SER A 441 21.91 -5.67 -20.13
C SER A 441 21.36 -4.89 -21.34
N SER A 442 21.15 -5.57 -22.47
CA SER A 442 20.45 -5.03 -23.63
C SER A 442 19.39 -6.01 -24.11
N VAL A 443 18.24 -5.49 -24.54
CA VAL A 443 17.12 -6.26 -25.10
C VAL A 443 16.59 -5.51 -26.32
N ASN A 444 16.56 -6.16 -27.48
CA ASN A 444 16.10 -5.59 -28.75
C ASN A 444 16.77 -4.24 -29.10
N GLY A 445 18.06 -4.07 -28.75
CA GLY A 445 18.81 -2.83 -28.94
C GLY A 445 18.65 -1.78 -27.84
N HIS A 446 17.69 -1.94 -26.92
CA HIS A 446 17.51 -1.05 -25.77
C HIS A 446 18.35 -1.51 -24.58
N ALA A 447 19.21 -0.64 -24.06
CA ALA A 447 19.88 -0.87 -22.78
C ALA A 447 18.86 -0.94 -21.63
N VAL A 448 19.13 -1.82 -20.65
CA VAL A 448 18.28 -2.03 -19.47
C VAL A 448 19.13 -2.01 -18.21
N LEU A 449 18.69 -1.24 -17.20
CA LEU A 449 19.21 -1.31 -15.83
C LEU A 449 18.22 -2.07 -14.95
N ALA A 450 18.70 -3.04 -14.19
CA ALA A 450 17.94 -3.71 -13.13
C ALA A 450 18.56 -3.34 -11.78
N ILE A 451 17.90 -2.45 -11.04
CA ILE A 451 18.32 -1.98 -9.72
C ILE A 451 17.60 -2.81 -8.67
N HIS A 452 18.34 -3.57 -7.87
CA HIS A 452 17.76 -4.27 -6.72
C HIS A 452 17.35 -3.25 -5.64
N LEU A 453 16.18 -3.42 -5.04
CA LEU A 453 15.68 -2.59 -3.95
C LEU A 453 15.62 -3.42 -2.67
N VAL A 454 16.48 -3.12 -1.70
CA VAL A 454 16.71 -3.96 -0.49
C VAL A 454 15.46 -4.18 0.38
N TRP A 455 14.43 -3.35 0.23
CA TRP A 455 13.17 -3.52 0.96
C TRP A 455 11.95 -3.07 0.16
N THR A 456 10.87 -3.84 0.23
CA THR A 456 9.54 -3.39 -0.24
C THR A 456 8.46 -3.66 0.79
N LYS A 457 7.40 -2.84 0.81
CA LYS A 457 6.30 -2.99 1.79
C LYS A 457 5.62 -4.38 1.74
N THR A 458 5.64 -5.04 0.59
CA THR A 458 4.92 -6.31 0.36
C THR A 458 5.81 -7.55 0.46
N ARG A 459 7.13 -7.44 0.29
CA ARG A 459 8.07 -8.57 0.39
C ARG A 459 9.08 -8.46 1.54
N GLY A 460 9.02 -7.38 2.32
CA GLY A 460 10.00 -7.15 3.39
C GLY A 460 11.41 -7.05 2.83
N THR A 461 12.34 -7.77 3.48
CA THR A 461 13.78 -7.84 3.15
C THR A 461 14.12 -8.76 1.97
N GLU A 462 13.16 -9.46 1.36
CA GLU A 462 13.37 -10.01 0.00
C GLU A 462 13.49 -8.89 -1.05
N GLY A 463 13.03 -7.68 -0.70
CA GLY A 463 13.17 -6.51 -1.56
C GLY A 463 12.32 -6.58 -2.82
N GLY A 464 12.98 -6.44 -3.97
CA GLY A 464 12.44 -6.59 -5.32
C GLY A 464 13.23 -5.76 -6.34
N GLU A 465 13.08 -6.05 -7.62
CA GLU A 465 13.80 -5.31 -8.68
C GLU A 465 13.06 -4.05 -9.12
N CYS A 466 13.82 -3.08 -9.64
CA CYS A 466 13.36 -1.92 -10.40
C CYS A 466 14.05 -1.94 -11.76
N PHE A 467 13.31 -2.35 -12.80
CA PHE A 467 13.80 -2.32 -14.18
C PHE A 467 13.60 -0.93 -14.79
N LEU A 468 14.57 -0.47 -15.56
CA LEU A 468 14.56 0.78 -16.31
C LEU A 468 15.08 0.51 -17.72
N THR A 469 14.25 0.71 -18.73
CA THR A 469 14.62 0.52 -20.15
C THR A 469 14.99 1.85 -20.78
N ALA A 470 16.00 1.86 -21.66
CA ALA A 470 16.42 3.05 -22.37
C ALA A 470 15.38 3.50 -23.39
N ILE A 471 15.14 4.82 -23.43
CA ILE A 471 14.26 5.46 -24.40
C ILE A 471 15.13 6.08 -25.50
N ILE A 472 14.77 5.84 -26.75
CA ILE A 472 15.52 6.18 -27.96
C ILE A 472 14.61 7.07 -28.84
N GLY A 473 15.20 7.96 -29.65
CA GLY A 473 14.45 8.85 -30.53
C GLY A 473 13.88 10.07 -29.80
N VAL A 474 12.67 10.49 -30.16
CA VAL A 474 12.09 11.81 -29.81
C VAL A 474 11.88 12.07 -28.32
N ASP A 475 11.84 11.03 -27.48
CA ASP A 475 11.72 11.14 -26.01
C ASP A 475 13.01 10.72 -25.26
N ALA A 476 14.16 10.69 -25.95
CA ALA A 476 15.44 10.35 -25.32
C ALA A 476 15.83 11.33 -24.19
N ASP A 477 15.29 12.55 -24.18
CA ASP A 477 15.43 13.51 -23.07
C ASP A 477 14.86 12.98 -21.74
N LEU A 478 13.88 12.08 -21.81
CA LEU A 478 13.20 11.43 -20.68
C LEU A 478 13.75 10.03 -20.35
N CYS A 479 14.86 9.62 -20.96
CA CYS A 479 15.44 8.28 -20.79
C CYS A 479 15.92 8.02 -19.35
N PRO A 480 15.38 7.01 -18.62
CA PRO A 480 15.76 6.74 -17.24
C PRO A 480 17.18 6.17 -17.10
N VAL A 481 17.65 5.42 -18.10
CA VAL A 481 18.98 4.79 -18.11
C VAL A 481 20.06 5.87 -18.15
N MET A 482 20.04 6.74 -19.17
CA MET A 482 20.98 7.87 -19.29
C MET A 482 20.95 8.81 -18.07
N ALA A 483 19.80 8.99 -17.44
CA ALA A 483 19.68 9.82 -16.24
C ALA A 483 20.38 9.19 -15.01
N VAL A 484 20.21 7.87 -14.80
CA VAL A 484 20.92 7.13 -13.74
C VAL A 484 22.42 7.12 -14.01
N GLU A 485 22.84 6.86 -15.25
CA GLU A 485 24.26 6.83 -15.63
C GLU A 485 24.92 8.21 -15.50
N ASN A 486 24.24 9.29 -15.89
CA ASN A 486 24.73 10.65 -15.65
C ASN A 486 24.85 10.97 -14.15
N HIS A 487 23.91 10.50 -13.33
CA HIS A 487 24.01 10.61 -11.88
C HIS A 487 25.19 9.80 -11.32
N GLU A 488 25.43 8.57 -11.78
CA GLU A 488 26.60 7.78 -11.37
C GLU A 488 27.93 8.44 -11.79
N ARG A 489 27.96 9.08 -12.97
CA ARG A 489 29.11 9.84 -13.52
C ARG A 489 29.43 11.10 -12.72
N ILE A 490 28.42 11.95 -12.44
CA ILE A 490 28.60 13.19 -11.68
C ILE A 490 28.84 12.88 -10.19
N ASN A 491 28.01 12.01 -9.62
CA ASN A 491 28.14 11.51 -8.25
C ASN A 491 28.92 10.18 -8.25
N HIS A 492 30.15 10.21 -8.77
CA HIS A 492 31.09 9.09 -8.73
C HIS A 492 31.77 8.93 -7.37
N SER A 493 32.37 7.76 -7.15
CA SER A 493 33.14 7.35 -5.95
C SER A 493 32.46 7.59 -4.58
N PRO A 494 31.20 7.14 -4.37
CA PRO A 494 30.58 7.14 -3.05
C PRO A 494 31.09 6.00 -2.16
N PRO A 495 31.09 6.17 -0.82
CA PRO A 495 31.11 5.07 0.14
C PRO A 495 29.99 4.05 -0.12
N ALA A 496 30.23 2.78 0.18
CA ALA A 496 29.34 1.66 -0.13
C ALA A 496 27.92 1.80 0.48
N ASP A 497 27.83 2.33 1.70
CA ASP A 497 26.60 2.60 2.45
C ASP A 497 25.91 3.91 2.04
N THR A 498 26.49 4.68 1.13
CA THR A 498 25.88 5.92 0.63
C THR A 498 24.57 5.60 -0.11
N PRO A 499 23.48 6.35 0.12
CA PRO A 499 22.20 6.10 -0.54
C PRO A 499 22.25 6.24 -2.07
N LEU A 500 21.45 5.46 -2.79
CA LEU A 500 21.47 5.37 -4.26
C LEU A 500 21.43 6.74 -4.96
N PHE A 501 20.53 7.63 -4.54
CA PHE A 501 20.41 8.99 -5.08
C PHE A 501 20.98 10.09 -4.17
N ALA A 502 21.94 9.75 -3.28
CA ALA A 502 22.71 10.77 -2.57
C ALA A 502 23.67 11.51 -3.52
N PHE A 503 23.97 12.76 -3.22
CA PHE A 503 24.75 13.66 -4.06
C PHE A 503 25.95 14.26 -3.31
N ARG A 504 26.99 14.63 -4.06
CA ARG A 504 28.20 15.28 -3.52
C ARG A 504 27.93 16.74 -3.14
N SER A 505 28.65 17.20 -2.13
CA SER A 505 28.68 18.59 -1.68
C SER A 505 30.08 18.92 -1.16
N SER A 506 30.38 20.20 -0.94
CA SER A 506 31.63 20.67 -0.33
C SER A 506 31.92 20.02 1.04
N SER A 507 30.86 19.68 1.79
CA SER A 507 30.92 19.00 3.08
C SER A 507 30.76 17.48 3.00
N GLY A 508 31.15 16.85 1.89
CA GLY A 508 30.94 15.42 1.64
C GLY A 508 29.54 15.07 1.11
N TRP A 509 29.08 13.86 1.38
CA TRP A 509 27.85 13.30 0.80
C TRP A 509 26.57 13.77 1.50
N LYS A 510 25.53 14.09 0.70
CA LYS A 510 24.22 14.53 1.18
C LYS A 510 23.10 13.65 0.63
N HIS A 511 22.20 13.22 1.50
CA HIS A 511 21.10 12.33 1.14
C HIS A 511 20.01 13.13 0.41
N LEU A 512 19.58 12.67 -0.77
CA LEU A 512 18.37 13.21 -1.41
C LEU A 512 17.13 12.71 -0.65
N HIS A 513 16.73 13.46 0.37
CA HIS A 513 15.52 13.14 1.12
C HIS A 513 14.27 13.34 0.27
N LYS A 514 13.29 12.44 0.46
CA LYS A 514 11.98 12.53 -0.19
C LYS A 514 11.29 13.89 -0.01
N ASP A 515 11.48 14.54 1.13
CA ASP A 515 10.96 15.88 1.40
C ASP A 515 11.65 16.95 0.53
N LEU A 516 12.98 16.94 0.46
CA LEU A 516 13.77 17.86 -0.38
C LEU A 516 13.42 17.70 -1.86
N PHE A 517 13.35 16.45 -2.33
CA PHE A 517 12.94 16.13 -3.70
C PHE A 517 11.53 16.67 -4.01
N LEU A 518 10.55 16.45 -3.12
CA LEU A 518 9.17 16.89 -3.34
C LEU A 518 9.02 18.41 -3.25
N ARG A 519 9.73 19.09 -2.34
CA ARG A 519 9.74 20.57 -2.30
C ARG A 519 10.34 21.16 -3.57
N SER A 520 11.45 20.59 -4.06
CA SER A 520 12.13 21.08 -5.28
C SER A 520 11.24 20.90 -6.51
N SER A 521 10.73 19.68 -6.73
CA SER A 521 9.89 19.37 -7.90
C SER A 521 8.53 20.09 -7.85
N SER A 522 7.85 20.13 -6.70
CA SER A 522 6.55 20.83 -6.59
C SER A 522 6.66 22.35 -6.78
N ALA A 523 7.80 22.95 -6.43
CA ALA A 523 8.03 24.38 -6.71
C ALA A 523 8.02 24.65 -8.22
N VAL A 524 8.72 23.81 -9.01
CA VAL A 524 8.79 23.91 -10.48
C VAL A 524 7.43 23.69 -11.12
N PHE A 525 6.68 22.68 -10.67
CA PHE A 525 5.34 22.40 -11.20
C PHE A 525 4.35 23.52 -10.90
N ASN A 526 4.40 24.09 -9.69
CA ASN A 526 3.59 25.26 -9.34
C ASN A 526 3.94 26.48 -10.20
N SER A 527 5.23 26.74 -10.49
CA SER A 527 5.63 27.85 -11.37
C SER A 527 5.27 27.63 -12.84
N ALA A 528 5.15 26.38 -13.28
CA ALA A 528 4.66 25.99 -14.60
C ALA A 528 3.12 25.85 -14.67
N ALA A 529 2.39 26.25 -13.61
CA ALA A 529 0.93 26.12 -13.48
C ALA A 529 0.37 24.68 -13.64
N LEU A 530 1.20 23.66 -13.38
CA LEU A 530 0.84 22.24 -13.50
C LEU A 530 0.13 21.69 -12.25
N ASP A 531 -0.47 20.50 -12.39
CA ASP A 531 -1.22 19.79 -11.34
C ASP A 531 -0.41 19.61 -10.03
N LEU A 532 -1.08 19.72 -8.87
CA LEU A 532 -0.44 19.46 -7.57
C LEU A 532 -0.14 17.97 -7.38
N VAL A 533 1.10 17.59 -7.65
CA VAL A 533 1.60 16.22 -7.52
C VAL A 533 2.12 15.88 -6.12
N PHE A 534 2.28 14.58 -5.87
CA PHE A 534 2.86 14.03 -4.65
C PHE A 534 3.84 12.90 -5.02
N GLY A 535 4.62 12.39 -4.05
CA GLY A 535 5.48 11.20 -4.22
C GLY A 535 4.75 9.86 -4.50
N HIS A 536 3.50 9.92 -4.94
CA HIS A 536 2.71 8.81 -5.48
C HIS A 536 2.29 9.07 -6.94
N SER A 537 2.25 10.34 -7.37
CA SER A 537 1.93 10.78 -8.74
C SER A 537 2.96 10.30 -9.76
N TYR A 538 4.22 10.11 -9.37
CA TYR A 538 5.25 9.47 -10.21
C TYR A 538 4.84 8.04 -10.61
N ARG A 539 4.39 7.23 -9.64
CA ARG A 539 3.92 5.86 -9.89
C ARG A 539 2.62 5.81 -10.70
N ILE A 540 1.70 6.75 -10.45
CA ILE A 540 0.47 6.90 -11.24
C ILE A 540 0.83 7.29 -12.68
N GLY A 541 1.75 8.24 -12.83
CA GLY A 541 2.24 8.76 -14.11
C GLY A 541 2.88 7.69 -14.97
N GLY A 542 3.90 6.98 -14.45
CA GLY A 542 4.56 5.91 -15.20
C GLY A 542 3.61 4.77 -15.60
N SER A 543 2.64 4.42 -14.75
CA SER A 543 1.63 3.41 -15.12
C SER A 543 0.64 3.92 -16.18
N LEU A 544 0.18 5.17 -16.09
CA LEU A 544 -0.63 5.80 -17.13
C LEU A 544 0.14 5.89 -18.46
N GLU A 545 1.40 6.27 -18.41
CA GLU A 545 2.30 6.43 -19.56
C GLU A 545 2.53 5.08 -20.26
N LEU A 546 2.86 4.03 -19.51
CA LEU A 546 3.09 2.69 -20.08
C LEU A 546 1.79 2.06 -20.62
N LEU A 547 0.64 2.27 -19.97
CA LEU A 547 -0.67 1.90 -20.54
C LEU A 547 -0.96 2.70 -21.82
N SER A 548 -0.63 4.00 -21.84
CA SER A 548 -0.74 4.86 -23.02
C SER A 548 0.30 4.56 -24.11
N ALA A 549 1.34 3.77 -23.80
CA ALA A 549 2.27 3.18 -24.76
C ALA A 549 1.84 1.77 -25.24
N GLY A 550 0.75 1.21 -24.70
CA GLY A 550 0.24 -0.12 -25.07
C GLY A 550 0.92 -1.29 -24.33
N VAL A 551 1.73 -1.01 -23.30
CA VAL A 551 2.37 -2.07 -22.49
C VAL A 551 1.31 -2.80 -21.67
N ALA A 552 1.32 -4.13 -21.74
CA ALA A 552 0.29 -4.97 -21.15
C ALA A 552 0.16 -4.77 -19.61
N PRO A 553 -1.08 -4.75 -19.06
CA PRO A 553 -1.35 -4.49 -17.64
C PRO A 553 -0.48 -5.28 -16.66
N GLU A 554 -0.31 -6.58 -16.91
CA GLU A 554 0.44 -7.51 -16.08
C GLU A 554 1.95 -7.26 -16.09
N VAL A 555 2.51 -6.74 -17.18
CA VAL A 555 3.92 -6.32 -17.27
C VAL A 555 4.14 -5.10 -16.36
N ILE A 556 3.23 -4.12 -16.41
CA ILE A 556 3.27 -2.93 -15.54
C ILE A 556 3.06 -3.34 -14.08
N MET A 557 2.19 -4.33 -13.81
CA MET A 557 2.03 -4.92 -12.48
C MET A 557 3.33 -5.54 -11.95
N LYS A 558 4.05 -6.33 -12.75
CA LYS A 558 5.36 -6.89 -12.36
C LYS A 558 6.38 -5.78 -12.10
N LEU A 559 6.51 -4.82 -13.02
CA LEU A 559 7.47 -3.71 -12.98
C LEU A 559 7.38 -2.88 -11.68
N GLY A 560 6.19 -2.42 -11.33
CA GLY A 560 5.98 -1.68 -10.08
C GLY A 560 5.87 -2.56 -8.82
N GLY A 561 5.89 -3.88 -8.93
CA GLY A 561 5.71 -4.78 -7.79
C GLY A 561 4.28 -4.73 -7.21
N TRP A 562 3.28 -4.94 -8.07
CA TRP A 562 1.90 -5.27 -7.68
C TRP A 562 1.68 -6.78 -7.75
N SER A 563 1.16 -7.37 -6.69
CA SER A 563 0.74 -8.78 -6.63
C SER A 563 -0.79 -8.96 -6.70
N SER A 564 -1.56 -7.89 -6.93
CA SER A 564 -3.02 -7.94 -6.94
C SER A 564 -3.66 -6.77 -7.68
N LEU A 565 -4.97 -6.85 -7.92
CA LEU A 565 -5.80 -5.85 -8.60
C LEU A 565 -5.83 -4.46 -7.93
N CYS A 566 -5.10 -4.24 -6.82
CA CYS A 566 -4.78 -2.89 -6.35
C CYS A 566 -3.88 -2.09 -7.33
N PHE A 567 -3.52 -2.65 -8.48
CA PHE A 567 -3.06 -1.92 -9.66
C PHE A 567 -4.15 -1.02 -10.29
N LEU A 568 -5.42 -1.46 -10.31
CA LEU A 568 -6.49 -0.72 -10.99
C LEU A 568 -6.75 0.67 -10.39
N ILE A 569 -6.42 0.90 -9.11
CA ILE A 569 -6.51 2.25 -8.51
C ILE A 569 -5.43 3.24 -8.99
N TYR A 570 -4.53 2.81 -9.89
CA TYR A 570 -3.55 3.68 -10.57
C TYR A 570 -3.98 4.00 -12.00
N TRP A 571 -5.03 3.37 -12.54
CA TRP A 571 -5.66 3.73 -13.80
C TRP A 571 -6.45 5.02 -13.61
N ARG A 572 -5.72 6.15 -13.65
CA ARG A 572 -6.25 7.51 -13.72
C ARG A 572 -6.32 7.92 -15.18
N ARG A 573 -7.15 8.91 -15.51
CA ARG A 573 -7.44 9.28 -16.90
C ARG A 573 -8.03 8.11 -17.70
N LEU A 574 -9.03 7.40 -17.16
CA LEU A 574 -9.72 6.30 -17.87
C LEU A 574 -10.32 6.79 -19.20
N GLU A 575 -10.76 8.05 -19.23
CA GLU A 575 -11.23 8.77 -20.42
C GLU A 575 -10.16 8.94 -21.51
N LYS A 576 -8.88 8.69 -21.20
CA LYS A 576 -7.76 8.66 -22.17
C LYS A 576 -7.22 7.25 -22.40
N ILE A 577 -7.09 6.43 -21.35
CA ILE A 577 -6.54 5.06 -21.46
C ILE A 577 -7.48 4.16 -22.28
N LEU A 578 -8.78 4.14 -21.93
CA LEU A 578 -9.69 3.13 -22.49
C LEU A 578 -9.93 3.30 -23.99
N PRO A 579 -10.20 4.52 -24.54
CA PRO A 579 -10.32 4.69 -25.98
C PRO A 579 -9.04 4.29 -26.73
N LEU A 580 -7.88 4.75 -26.25
CA LEU A 580 -6.58 4.47 -26.89
C LEU A 580 -6.18 2.98 -26.86
N ALA A 581 -6.59 2.24 -25.83
CA ALA A 581 -6.41 0.79 -25.77
C ALA A 581 -7.37 0.04 -26.70
N ILE A 582 -8.61 0.52 -26.84
CA ILE A 582 -9.62 -0.08 -27.70
C ILE A 582 -9.29 0.15 -29.18
N THR A 583 -8.98 1.38 -29.60
CA THR A 583 -8.63 1.67 -31.01
C THR A 583 -7.41 0.86 -31.43
N ARG A 584 -6.33 0.85 -30.64
CA ARG A 584 -5.14 0.04 -30.96
C ARG A 584 -5.40 -1.45 -31.13
N ALA A 585 -6.35 -2.02 -30.39
CA ALA A 585 -6.75 -3.41 -30.55
C ALA A 585 -7.53 -3.63 -31.88
N TRP A 586 -8.31 -2.65 -32.31
CA TRP A 586 -8.94 -2.65 -33.64
C TRP A 586 -7.89 -2.43 -34.74
N ASP A 587 -7.00 -1.44 -34.62
CA ASP A 587 -5.93 -1.15 -35.57
C ASP A 587 -4.99 -2.35 -35.76
N ALA A 588 -4.69 -3.09 -34.68
CA ALA A 588 -3.91 -4.32 -34.73
C ALA A 588 -4.63 -5.40 -35.53
N ARG A 589 -5.91 -5.65 -35.24
CA ARG A 589 -6.75 -6.61 -35.96
C ARG A 589 -6.93 -6.23 -37.44
N ILE A 590 -6.98 -4.94 -37.77
CA ILE A 590 -7.03 -4.45 -39.15
C ILE A 590 -5.72 -4.74 -39.86
N ARG A 591 -4.55 -4.48 -39.24
CA ARG A 591 -3.24 -4.83 -39.82
C ARG A 591 -3.03 -6.34 -39.96
N GLU A 592 -3.48 -7.13 -38.99
CA GLU A 592 -3.48 -8.60 -39.06
C GLU A 592 -4.33 -9.10 -40.24
N PHE A 593 -5.54 -8.54 -40.42
CA PHE A 593 -6.39 -8.85 -41.56
C PHE A 593 -5.74 -8.43 -42.90
N ALA A 594 -5.22 -7.21 -42.99
CA ALA A 594 -4.58 -6.70 -44.20
C ALA A 594 -3.39 -7.58 -44.62
N ALA A 595 -2.48 -7.87 -43.68
CA ALA A 595 -1.33 -8.74 -43.91
C ALA A 595 -1.73 -10.17 -44.31
N ALA A 596 -2.82 -10.72 -43.77
CA ALA A 596 -3.32 -12.05 -44.13
C ALA A 596 -3.93 -12.12 -45.54
N HIS A 597 -4.36 -11.00 -46.12
CA HIS A 597 -5.00 -10.92 -47.44
C HIS A 597 -4.14 -10.18 -48.49
N GLY A 598 -2.91 -9.80 -48.15
CA GLY A 598 -1.99 -9.10 -49.07
C GLY A 598 -2.28 -7.61 -49.28
N HIS A 599 -3.18 -7.01 -48.51
CA HIS A 599 -3.44 -5.57 -48.55
C HIS A 599 -2.31 -4.78 -47.86
N PRO A 600 -2.04 -3.52 -48.27
CA PRO A 600 -1.11 -2.65 -47.54
C PRO A 600 -1.57 -2.48 -46.08
N ALA A 601 -0.60 -2.52 -45.16
CA ALA A 601 -0.85 -2.41 -43.72
C ALA A 601 -1.05 -0.95 -43.22
N ASP A 602 -1.06 0.01 -44.15
CA ASP A 602 -1.33 1.42 -43.89
C ASP A 602 -2.80 1.71 -44.23
N VAL A 603 -3.54 2.25 -43.25
CA VAL A 603 -4.98 2.50 -43.37
C VAL A 603 -5.25 3.77 -44.20
N ASP A 604 -4.30 4.71 -44.20
CA ASP A 604 -4.40 5.94 -45.00
C ASP A 604 -4.09 5.71 -46.49
N ALA A 605 -3.64 4.49 -46.86
CA ALA A 605 -3.39 4.07 -48.24
C ALA A 605 -4.59 3.36 -48.90
N LEU A 606 -5.73 3.20 -48.19
CA LEU A 606 -6.95 2.59 -48.72
C LEU A 606 -7.92 3.68 -49.21
N SER A 607 -7.72 4.14 -50.44
CA SER A 607 -8.73 4.93 -51.17
C SER A 607 -9.96 4.07 -51.45
N PHE A 608 -11.14 4.51 -50.99
CA PHE A 608 -12.42 3.85 -51.25
C PHE A 608 -12.97 4.25 -52.64
N ASP A 609 -12.21 3.93 -53.68
CA ASP A 609 -12.53 4.16 -55.11
C ASP A 609 -12.25 2.87 -55.92
N ASP A 610 -12.92 1.77 -55.58
CA ASP A 610 -13.14 0.54 -56.38
C ASP A 610 -14.35 -0.26 -55.81
#